data_AF-A0A9J6FES5-F1
#
_entry.id   AF-A0A9J6FES5-F1
#
_cell.length_a   1.000
_cell.length_b   1.000
_cell.length_c   1.000
_cell.angle_alpha   90.00
_cell.angle_beta   90.00
_cell.angle_gamma   90.00
#
_symmetry.space_group_name_H-M   'P 1'
#
loop_
_entity.id
_entity.type
_entity.pdbx_description
1 polymer ?
#
loop_
_entity_poly.entity_id
_entity_poly.type
_entity_poly.pdbx_seq_one_letter_code
_entity_poly.pdbx_strand_id
1 'polypeptide(L)'
;MLDLLTTYLDELGTAGESGAKFMSLYQSLIAPDYWKHYLAIKGLLPHLGDLITSEIEQLGVLEETTLNADLSQGFALKMLTELLASFIAVDALRQQYKSRLVGCVLNGYLCLRKLVVQRTKLVDETQERLLALLEEMTTGTASETEAFMAVCVATLGRYPLGDVRTPVFIFERLCSLIHPEENELGEFLVTLEKDPQQEDFLQGRMLGNPYSSHEPGMGPLMRDLKNKVCQDCELVALLEDDNGMELLVCNKIMSLDLPVKEVYRKVWCAENGESEAMRVVYRMRGLLGDATEEFVESLEAKAGGPQVDEEQLYQLARVMGTCGGLEAMLERLAAIDDLARGRPLLTVLLKLFGLCVKVRSNRQRLLEPPLRAVARLLGALRLLLGAPEASLAEQLLATLEAVLAEGAAHVPPLVPEGVTRDDITFLLAQVGTGRPSPRLLQLLMRVVPFLTLTDEAKMEVLINHFKRQLNFSRFDLEHTPDDDVQLECFCNLSAGIERNDNGNRLKNLLVARGIVQAAIRYLLVYSPPAK
;
A
#
# COMPACT_ATOMS: atom_id res chain seq x y z
N MET A 1 -35.03 34.36 -17.51
CA MET A 1 -34.40 33.58 -18.61
C MET A 1 -33.49 32.49 -18.05
N LEU A 2 -32.48 32.81 -17.25
CA LEU A 2 -31.62 31.80 -16.59
C LEU A 2 -32.39 30.79 -15.72
N ASP A 3 -33.36 31.23 -14.93
CA ASP A 3 -34.20 30.31 -14.13
C ASP A 3 -35.00 29.33 -15.01
N LEU A 4 -35.52 29.80 -16.15
CA LEU A 4 -36.23 28.98 -17.13
C LEU A 4 -35.28 28.01 -17.86
N LEU A 5 -34.07 28.44 -18.19
CA LEU A 5 -33.06 27.56 -18.76
C LEU A 5 -32.62 26.49 -17.76
N THR A 6 -32.61 26.81 -16.47
CA THR A 6 -32.22 25.88 -15.41
C THR A 6 -33.24 24.75 -15.26
N THR A 7 -34.54 25.00 -15.46
CA THR A 7 -35.56 23.93 -15.45
C THR A 7 -35.43 22.96 -16.63
N TYR A 8 -34.83 23.37 -17.75
CA TYR A 8 -34.58 22.47 -18.88
C TYR A 8 -33.41 21.50 -18.66
N LEU A 9 -32.64 21.65 -17.57
CA LEU A 9 -31.61 20.68 -17.21
C LEU A 9 -32.21 19.29 -16.89
N ASP A 10 -33.44 19.25 -16.39
CA ASP A 10 -34.15 18.00 -16.04
C ASP A 10 -34.47 17.16 -17.28
N GLU A 11 -34.63 17.80 -18.44
CA GLU A 11 -34.93 17.14 -19.70
C GLU A 11 -33.67 16.67 -20.44
N LEU A 12 -32.48 17.03 -19.95
CA LEU A 12 -31.21 16.76 -20.63
C LEU A 12 -30.94 15.26 -20.78
N GLY A 13 -31.30 14.44 -19.77
CA GLY A 13 -31.21 12.98 -19.83
C GLY A 13 -31.99 12.40 -21.00
N THR A 14 -33.22 12.87 -21.20
CA THR A 14 -34.08 12.40 -22.31
C THR A 14 -33.66 12.95 -23.67
N ALA A 15 -33.06 14.14 -23.71
CA ALA A 15 -32.65 14.79 -24.94
C ALA A 15 -31.32 14.27 -25.50
N GLY A 16 -30.44 13.72 -24.65
CA GLY A 16 -29.12 13.21 -25.04
C GLY A 16 -28.32 14.22 -25.85
N GLU A 17 -27.73 13.79 -26.97
CA GLU A 17 -26.92 14.64 -27.86
C GLU A 17 -27.67 15.85 -28.43
N SER A 18 -29.01 15.77 -28.53
CA SER A 18 -29.82 16.90 -29.02
C SER A 18 -29.76 18.11 -28.08
N GLY A 19 -29.37 17.89 -26.81
CA GLY A 19 -29.16 18.93 -25.80
C GLY A 19 -27.85 19.72 -25.93
N ALA A 20 -26.93 19.34 -26.82
CA ALA A 20 -25.59 19.96 -26.92
C ALA A 20 -25.63 21.48 -27.13
N LYS A 21 -26.51 21.95 -28.02
CA LYS A 21 -26.66 23.40 -28.31
C LYS A 21 -27.23 24.16 -27.12
N PHE A 22 -28.16 23.55 -26.39
CA PHE A 22 -28.71 24.13 -25.17
C PHE A 22 -27.61 24.26 -24.09
N MET A 23 -26.81 23.21 -23.87
CA MET A 23 -25.74 23.25 -22.89
C MET A 23 -24.65 24.27 -23.23
N SER A 24 -24.25 24.38 -24.50
CA SER A 24 -23.31 25.41 -24.96
C SER A 24 -23.83 26.83 -24.69
N LEU A 25 -25.12 27.09 -24.99
CA LEU A 25 -25.76 28.36 -24.68
C LEU A 25 -25.80 28.60 -23.17
N TYR A 26 -26.20 27.61 -22.38
CA TYR A 26 -26.31 27.72 -20.93
C TYR A 26 -24.94 28.04 -20.30
N GLN A 27 -23.89 27.28 -20.64
CA GLN A 27 -22.52 27.51 -20.19
C GLN A 27 -22.01 28.91 -20.58
N SER A 28 -22.34 29.39 -21.78
CA SER A 28 -21.96 30.75 -22.20
C SER A 28 -22.62 31.85 -21.37
N LEU A 29 -23.88 31.65 -20.94
CA LEU A 29 -24.63 32.61 -20.15
C LEU A 29 -24.16 32.67 -18.69
N ILE A 30 -23.76 31.54 -18.13
CA ILE A 30 -23.25 31.44 -16.75
C ILE A 30 -21.73 31.63 -16.64
N ALA A 31 -21.04 31.92 -17.75
CA ALA A 31 -19.60 32.12 -17.76
C ALA A 31 -19.13 33.17 -16.72
N PRO A 32 -19.85 34.28 -16.49
CA PRO A 32 -19.51 35.22 -15.41
C PRO A 32 -19.83 34.66 -14.02
N ASP A 33 -18.90 34.85 -13.07
CA ASP A 33 -19.00 34.27 -11.72
C ASP A 33 -20.24 34.71 -10.93
N TYR A 34 -20.74 35.93 -11.13
CA TYR A 34 -21.90 36.43 -10.40
C TYR A 34 -23.19 35.63 -10.70
N TRP A 35 -23.33 35.09 -11.91
CA TRP A 35 -24.44 34.19 -12.26
C TRP A 35 -24.31 32.83 -11.60
N LYS A 36 -23.08 32.32 -11.47
CA LYS A 36 -22.81 31.08 -10.74
C LYS A 36 -23.19 31.20 -9.27
N HIS A 37 -22.86 32.33 -8.63
CA HIS A 37 -23.26 32.61 -7.25
C HIS A 37 -24.78 32.70 -7.10
N TYR A 38 -25.46 33.38 -8.02
CA TYR A 38 -26.93 33.47 -8.02
C TYR A 38 -27.60 32.09 -8.12
N LEU A 39 -27.15 31.25 -9.06
CA LEU A 39 -27.69 29.91 -9.26
C LEU A 39 -27.36 28.96 -8.10
N ALA A 40 -26.20 29.12 -7.49
CA ALA A 40 -25.83 28.36 -6.29
C ALA A 40 -26.79 28.65 -5.12
N ILE A 41 -27.10 29.92 -4.87
CA ILE A 41 -28.06 30.34 -3.83
C ILE A 41 -29.46 29.81 -4.12
N LYS A 42 -29.84 29.71 -5.41
CA LYS A 42 -31.11 29.12 -5.85
C LYS A 42 -31.20 27.60 -5.66
N GLY A 43 -30.10 26.94 -5.29
CA GLY A 43 -30.09 25.50 -5.05
C GLY A 43 -29.71 24.65 -6.26
N LEU A 44 -29.07 25.23 -7.29
CA LEU A 44 -28.67 24.48 -8.47
C LEU A 44 -27.61 23.41 -8.19
N LEU A 45 -26.63 23.65 -7.30
CA LEU A 45 -25.56 22.66 -7.07
C LEU A 45 -26.08 21.33 -6.48
N PRO A 46 -26.93 21.33 -5.42
CA PRO A 46 -27.60 20.11 -4.98
C PRO A 46 -28.41 19.43 -6.09
N HIS A 47 -29.17 20.22 -6.86
CA HIS A 47 -29.98 19.73 -7.97
C HIS A 47 -29.15 19.06 -9.07
N LEU A 48 -27.98 19.62 -9.41
CA LEU A 48 -27.03 18.99 -10.33
C LEU A 48 -26.52 17.65 -9.79
N GLY A 49 -26.27 17.56 -8.48
CA GLY A 49 -25.90 16.29 -7.84
C GLY A 49 -27.00 15.23 -7.97
N ASP A 50 -28.26 15.63 -7.78
CA ASP A 50 -29.41 14.74 -7.93
C ASP A 50 -29.59 14.28 -9.38
N LEU A 51 -29.44 15.18 -10.35
CA LEU A 51 -29.47 14.85 -11.78
C LEU A 51 -28.35 13.90 -12.18
N ILE A 52 -27.11 14.16 -11.75
CA ILE A 52 -25.97 13.26 -11.97
C ILE A 52 -26.25 11.88 -11.38
N THR A 53 -26.82 11.83 -10.17
CA THR A 53 -27.15 10.55 -9.50
C THR A 53 -28.23 9.80 -10.28
N SER A 54 -29.28 10.48 -10.74
CA SER A 54 -30.34 9.89 -11.55
C SER A 54 -29.81 9.30 -12.87
N GLU A 55 -28.94 10.02 -13.58
CA GLU A 55 -28.32 9.52 -14.82
C GLU A 55 -27.45 8.28 -14.56
N ILE A 56 -26.72 8.26 -13.44
CA ILE A 56 -25.88 7.11 -13.04
C ILE A 56 -26.75 5.90 -12.65
N GLU A 57 -27.87 6.12 -11.94
CA GLU A 57 -28.82 5.06 -11.62
C GLU A 57 -29.45 4.46 -12.88
N GLN A 58 -29.79 5.30 -13.86
CA GLN A 58 -30.29 4.82 -15.16
C GLN A 58 -29.24 3.97 -15.89
N LEU A 59 -27.98 4.40 -15.92
CA LEU A 59 -26.88 3.59 -16.47
C LEU A 59 -26.72 2.27 -15.71
N GLY A 60 -26.88 2.27 -14.38
CA GLY A 60 -26.86 1.06 -13.57
C GLY A 60 -27.99 0.08 -13.91
N VAL A 61 -29.22 0.58 -14.13
CA VAL A 61 -30.34 -0.25 -14.59
C VAL A 61 -30.08 -0.81 -15.99
N LEU A 62 -29.50 -0.03 -16.89
CA LEU A 62 -29.15 -0.47 -18.25
C LEU A 62 -28.05 -1.55 -18.23
N GLU A 63 -27.07 -1.45 -17.32
CA GLU A 63 -26.04 -2.48 -17.10
C GLU A 63 -26.66 -3.85 -16.75
N GLU A 64 -27.74 -3.86 -15.97
CA GLU A 64 -28.43 -5.10 -15.58
C GLU A 64 -29.40 -5.63 -16.65
N THR A 65 -29.99 -4.74 -17.44
CA THR A 65 -31.11 -5.08 -18.34
C THR A 65 -30.73 -5.21 -19.80
N THR A 66 -29.58 -4.67 -20.22
CA THR A 66 -29.19 -4.60 -21.63
C THR A 66 -27.76 -5.08 -21.86
N LEU A 67 -27.54 -5.82 -22.95
CA LEU A 67 -26.23 -6.37 -23.37
C LEU A 67 -25.54 -5.52 -24.44
N ASN A 68 -26.23 -4.50 -24.97
CA ASN A 68 -25.74 -3.64 -26.04
C ASN A 68 -25.48 -2.24 -25.46
N ALA A 69 -24.32 -1.68 -25.76
CA ALA A 69 -23.98 -0.31 -25.43
C ALA A 69 -24.33 0.62 -26.58
N ASP A 70 -25.06 1.71 -26.30
CA ASP A 70 -25.24 2.81 -27.23
C ASP A 70 -24.12 3.84 -26.98
N LEU A 71 -23.39 4.18 -28.05
CA LEU A 71 -22.22 5.07 -28.00
C LEU A 71 -22.56 6.49 -27.49
N SER A 72 -23.83 6.90 -27.59
CA SER A 72 -24.31 8.19 -27.11
C SER A 72 -24.67 8.21 -25.61
N GLN A 73 -24.72 7.04 -24.96
CA GLN A 73 -24.98 6.95 -23.53
C GLN A 73 -23.82 7.55 -22.72
N GLY A 74 -24.19 8.33 -21.69
CA GLY A 74 -23.25 9.12 -20.90
C GLY A 74 -23.09 10.57 -21.36
N PHE A 75 -23.72 11.01 -22.46
CA PHE A 75 -23.65 12.40 -22.90
C PHE A 75 -24.23 13.39 -21.88
N ALA A 76 -25.46 13.16 -21.42
CA ALA A 76 -26.09 14.03 -20.41
C ALA A 76 -25.27 14.09 -19.13
N LEU A 77 -24.81 12.92 -18.66
CA LEU A 77 -23.95 12.78 -17.50
C LEU A 77 -22.63 13.57 -17.64
N LYS A 78 -21.96 13.48 -18.81
CA LYS A 78 -20.75 14.25 -19.11
C LYS A 78 -21.01 15.75 -19.02
N MET A 79 -22.07 16.23 -19.68
CA MET A 79 -22.40 17.65 -19.71
C MET A 79 -22.77 18.20 -18.31
N LEU A 80 -23.50 17.42 -17.51
CA LEU A 80 -23.81 17.77 -16.12
C LEU A 80 -22.56 17.81 -15.24
N THR A 81 -21.63 16.88 -15.46
CA THR A 81 -20.35 16.82 -14.73
C THR A 81 -19.44 18.00 -15.09
N GLU A 82 -19.35 18.36 -16.37
CA GLU A 82 -18.64 19.57 -16.82
C GLU A 82 -19.26 20.84 -16.25
N LEU A 83 -20.59 20.90 -16.19
CA LEU A 83 -21.30 22.00 -15.58
C LEU A 83 -20.95 22.10 -14.10
N LEU A 84 -21.05 21.01 -13.34
CA LEU A 84 -20.68 20.94 -11.92
C LEU A 84 -19.22 21.39 -11.71
N ALA A 85 -18.30 20.95 -12.58
CA ALA A 85 -16.91 21.35 -12.54
C ALA A 85 -16.73 22.87 -12.67
N SER A 86 -17.50 23.51 -13.56
CA SER A 86 -17.43 24.97 -13.77
C SER A 86 -17.87 25.78 -12.54
N PHE A 87 -18.72 25.22 -11.67
CA PHE A 87 -19.12 25.80 -10.39
C PHE A 87 -18.08 25.56 -9.30
N ILE A 88 -17.49 24.36 -9.25
CA ILE A 88 -16.44 24.00 -8.27
C ILE A 88 -15.15 24.79 -8.51
N ALA A 89 -14.88 25.21 -9.75
CA ALA A 89 -13.76 26.10 -10.07
C ALA A 89 -13.82 27.48 -9.35
N VAL A 90 -14.98 27.88 -8.82
CA VAL A 90 -15.14 29.12 -8.05
C VAL A 90 -14.86 28.84 -6.56
N ASP A 91 -13.76 29.37 -6.03
CA ASP A 91 -13.28 29.09 -4.66
C ASP A 91 -14.36 29.27 -3.57
N ALA A 92 -15.15 30.35 -3.66
CA ALA A 92 -16.21 30.65 -2.69
C ALA A 92 -17.32 29.58 -2.67
N LEU A 93 -17.71 29.09 -3.86
CA LEU A 93 -18.73 28.05 -4.00
C LEU A 93 -18.17 26.68 -3.60
N ARG A 94 -16.90 26.41 -3.95
CA ARG A 94 -16.19 25.20 -3.53
C ARG A 94 -16.21 25.07 -2.02
N GLN A 95 -15.78 26.09 -1.28
CA GLN A 95 -15.74 26.03 0.19
C GLN A 95 -17.12 25.83 0.81
N GLN A 96 -18.17 26.46 0.27
CA GLN A 96 -19.51 26.40 0.85
C GLN A 96 -20.24 25.08 0.58
N TYR A 97 -20.07 24.48 -0.61
CA TYR A 97 -20.83 23.30 -1.05
C TYR A 97 -20.03 21.99 -1.06
N LYS A 98 -18.71 22.04 -0.79
CA LYS A 98 -17.82 20.87 -0.83
C LYS A 98 -18.32 19.70 0.00
N SER A 99 -18.65 19.90 1.28
CA SER A 99 -19.07 18.81 2.17
C SER A 99 -20.33 18.08 1.70
N ARG A 100 -21.23 18.76 0.99
CA ARG A 100 -22.46 18.18 0.44
C ARG A 100 -22.23 17.45 -0.88
N LEU A 101 -21.36 17.99 -1.73
CA LEU A 101 -21.11 17.47 -3.06
C LEU A 101 -20.12 16.30 -3.07
N VAL A 102 -19.14 16.28 -2.16
CA VAL A 102 -18.12 15.20 -2.08
C VAL A 102 -18.75 13.81 -2.06
N GLY A 103 -19.80 13.60 -1.25
CA GLY A 103 -20.48 12.30 -1.17
C GLY A 103 -21.17 11.92 -2.48
N CYS A 104 -21.78 12.90 -3.17
CA CYS A 104 -22.42 12.69 -4.46
C CYS A 104 -21.39 12.36 -5.56
N VAL A 105 -20.30 13.12 -5.63
CA VAL A 105 -19.23 12.90 -6.62
C VAL A 105 -18.51 11.57 -6.37
N LEU A 106 -18.26 11.22 -5.10
CA LEU A 106 -17.66 9.93 -4.73
C LEU A 106 -18.57 8.76 -5.12
N ASN A 107 -19.86 8.84 -4.78
CA ASN A 107 -20.83 7.81 -5.15
C ASN A 107 -20.92 7.67 -6.68
N GLY A 108 -20.98 8.80 -7.39
CA GLY A 108 -21.02 8.80 -8.85
C GLY A 108 -19.79 8.14 -9.47
N TYR A 109 -18.59 8.53 -9.02
CA TYR A 109 -17.33 7.93 -9.46
C TYR A 109 -17.29 6.41 -9.25
N LEU A 110 -17.70 5.93 -8.06
CA LEU A 110 -17.71 4.52 -7.72
C LEU A 110 -18.70 3.71 -8.57
N CYS A 111 -19.90 4.25 -8.80
CA CYS A 111 -20.91 3.62 -9.64
C CYS A 111 -20.45 3.51 -11.09
N LEU A 112 -19.82 4.56 -11.66
CA LEU A 112 -19.29 4.51 -13.02
C LEU A 112 -18.16 3.49 -13.16
N ARG A 113 -17.25 3.43 -12.18
CA ARG A 113 -16.14 2.46 -12.19
C ARG A 113 -16.61 1.00 -12.12
N LYS A 114 -17.85 0.76 -11.67
CA LYS A 114 -18.47 -0.58 -11.60
C LYS A 114 -19.01 -1.06 -12.95
N LEU A 115 -19.31 -0.16 -13.88
CA LEU A 115 -19.89 -0.48 -15.18
C LEU A 115 -18.89 -1.28 -16.05
N VAL A 116 -19.40 -2.28 -16.75
CA VAL A 116 -18.63 -3.13 -17.67
C VAL A 116 -19.23 -3.08 -19.06
N VAL A 117 -20.54 -3.28 -19.18
CA VAL A 117 -21.27 -3.33 -20.46
C VAL A 117 -21.50 -1.92 -21.00
N GLN A 118 -22.00 -1.01 -20.16
CA GLN A 118 -22.29 0.39 -20.53
C GLN A 118 -21.08 1.32 -20.44
N ARG A 119 -19.88 0.75 -20.50
CA ARG A 119 -18.64 1.51 -20.46
C ARG A 119 -18.35 2.13 -21.83
N THR A 120 -18.89 3.33 -22.05
CA THR A 120 -18.65 4.14 -23.25
C THR A 120 -17.50 5.13 -23.03
N LYS A 121 -16.96 5.70 -24.12
CA LYS A 121 -15.93 6.75 -24.04
C LYS A 121 -16.41 7.95 -23.21
N LEU A 122 -17.68 8.33 -23.32
CA LEU A 122 -18.26 9.44 -22.57
C LEU A 122 -18.35 9.13 -21.07
N VAL A 123 -18.67 7.87 -20.72
CA VAL A 123 -18.67 7.40 -19.33
C VAL A 123 -17.25 7.41 -18.75
N ASP A 124 -16.25 6.93 -19.49
CA ASP A 124 -14.84 6.96 -19.06
C ASP A 124 -14.35 8.40 -18.85
N GLU A 125 -14.58 9.31 -19.81
CA GLU A 125 -14.23 10.74 -19.68
C GLU A 125 -14.93 11.40 -18.48
N THR A 126 -16.18 11.03 -18.20
CA THR A 126 -16.93 11.53 -17.04
C THR A 126 -16.35 10.97 -15.74
N GLN A 127 -16.00 9.68 -15.69
CA GLN A 127 -15.39 9.05 -14.53
C GLN A 127 -14.04 9.71 -14.19
N GLU A 128 -13.18 9.95 -15.18
CA GLU A 128 -11.93 10.69 -15.00
C GLU A 128 -12.17 12.12 -14.50
N ARG A 129 -13.19 12.80 -15.04
CA ARG A 129 -13.52 14.16 -14.58
C ARG A 129 -14.04 14.17 -13.14
N LEU A 130 -14.86 13.20 -12.74
CA LEU A 130 -15.32 13.07 -11.34
C LEU A 130 -14.14 12.79 -10.40
N LEU A 131 -13.16 12.00 -10.83
CA LEU A 131 -11.93 11.76 -10.06
C LEU A 131 -11.12 13.05 -9.89
N ALA A 132 -10.93 13.81 -10.96
CA ALA A 132 -10.25 15.10 -10.91
C ALA A 132 -11.00 16.09 -9.99
N LEU A 133 -12.33 16.11 -10.02
CA LEU A 133 -13.13 16.92 -9.10
C LEU A 133 -12.98 16.47 -7.64
N LEU A 134 -12.94 15.16 -7.38
CA LEU A 134 -12.65 14.65 -6.04
C LEU A 134 -11.27 15.13 -5.58
N GLU A 135 -10.26 15.12 -6.44
CA GLU A 135 -8.92 15.63 -6.14
C GLU A 135 -8.92 17.14 -5.88
N GLU A 136 -9.50 17.94 -6.76
CA GLU A 136 -9.64 19.40 -6.59
C GLU A 136 -10.41 19.76 -5.30
N MET A 137 -11.38 18.93 -4.91
CA MET A 137 -12.14 19.13 -3.68
C MET A 137 -11.44 18.58 -2.45
N THR A 138 -10.43 17.71 -2.54
CA THR A 138 -9.81 17.05 -1.37
C THR A 138 -8.36 17.47 -1.13
N THR A 139 -7.75 18.13 -2.12
CA THR A 139 -6.44 18.78 -2.01
C THR A 139 -6.58 20.13 -1.31
N GLY A 140 -5.74 20.38 -0.30
CA GLY A 140 -5.81 21.60 0.50
C GLY A 140 -5.20 21.42 1.88
N THR A 141 -6.05 21.32 2.90
CA THR A 141 -5.66 21.22 4.31
C THR A 141 -5.80 19.80 4.85
N ALA A 142 -4.99 19.44 5.85
CA ALA A 142 -5.07 18.13 6.51
C ALA A 142 -6.50 17.82 6.96
N SER A 143 -7.18 18.76 7.62
CA SER A 143 -8.57 18.60 8.08
C SER A 143 -9.57 18.26 6.96
N GLU A 144 -9.35 18.76 5.75
CA GLU A 144 -10.20 18.43 4.61
C GLU A 144 -9.95 17.01 4.11
N THR A 145 -8.70 16.56 4.12
CA THR A 145 -8.35 15.16 3.83
C THR A 145 -8.95 14.23 4.89
N GLU A 146 -8.89 14.58 6.18
CA GLU A 146 -9.50 13.81 7.27
C GLU A 146 -11.02 13.70 7.11
N ALA A 147 -11.70 14.81 6.79
CA ALA A 147 -13.14 14.82 6.54
C ALA A 147 -13.52 13.95 5.33
N PHE A 148 -12.70 13.96 4.27
CA PHE A 148 -12.90 13.11 3.12
C PHE A 148 -12.75 11.63 3.46
N MET A 149 -11.70 11.26 4.21
CA MET A 149 -11.51 9.89 4.69
C MET A 149 -12.73 9.40 5.48
N ALA A 150 -13.30 10.25 6.34
CA ALA A 150 -14.53 9.93 7.07
C ALA A 150 -15.74 9.71 6.15
N VAL A 151 -15.89 10.51 5.09
CA VAL A 151 -16.97 10.32 4.09
C VAL A 151 -16.77 9.03 3.31
N CYS A 152 -15.54 8.69 2.92
CA CYS A 152 -15.21 7.41 2.29
C CYS A 152 -15.62 6.22 3.17
N VAL A 153 -15.28 6.26 4.46
CA VAL A 153 -15.66 5.21 5.41
C VAL A 153 -17.17 5.14 5.62
N ALA A 154 -17.87 6.28 5.77
CA ALA A 154 -19.32 6.30 5.89
C ALA A 154 -20.02 5.73 4.64
N THR A 155 -19.42 5.92 3.46
CA THR A 155 -19.93 5.40 2.19
C THR A 155 -19.85 3.86 2.13
N LEU A 156 -18.85 3.24 2.77
CA LEU A 156 -18.76 1.77 2.87
C LEU A 156 -19.97 1.14 3.56
N GLY A 157 -20.60 1.84 4.50
CA GLY A 157 -21.79 1.35 5.22
C GLY A 157 -23.04 1.26 4.34
N ARG A 158 -23.07 1.93 3.18
CA ARG A 158 -24.22 1.94 2.25
C ARG A 158 -24.25 0.72 1.33
N TYR A 159 -23.12 0.03 1.16
CA TYR A 159 -23.01 -1.13 0.27
C TYR A 159 -23.10 -2.45 1.03
N PRO A 160 -23.72 -3.50 0.46
CA PRO A 160 -23.83 -4.79 1.12
C PRO A 160 -22.47 -5.47 1.29
N LEU A 161 -22.33 -6.36 2.29
CA LEU A 161 -21.10 -7.10 2.58
C LEU A 161 -20.63 -8.00 1.43
N GLY A 162 -21.54 -8.42 0.54
CA GLY A 162 -21.22 -9.21 -0.65
C GLY A 162 -20.61 -8.41 -1.81
N ASP A 163 -20.61 -7.08 -1.77
CA ASP A 163 -19.90 -6.26 -2.77
C ASP A 163 -18.42 -6.17 -2.40
N VAL A 164 -17.59 -6.87 -3.16
CA VAL A 164 -16.13 -6.93 -2.98
C VAL A 164 -15.42 -5.84 -3.79
N ARG A 165 -16.01 -5.35 -4.89
CA ARG A 165 -15.32 -4.44 -5.82
C ARG A 165 -15.35 -3.00 -5.34
N THR A 166 -16.51 -2.52 -4.89
CA THR A 166 -16.65 -1.12 -4.46
C THR A 166 -15.74 -0.77 -3.28
N PRO A 167 -15.63 -1.62 -2.23
CA PRO A 167 -14.73 -1.35 -1.12
C PRO A 167 -13.25 -1.33 -1.51
N VAL A 168 -12.83 -2.14 -2.50
CA VAL A 168 -11.44 -2.13 -3.00
C VAL A 168 -11.05 -0.73 -3.44
N PHE A 169 -11.86 -0.07 -4.27
CA PHE A 169 -11.56 1.27 -4.77
C PHE A 169 -11.53 2.32 -3.67
N ILE A 170 -12.43 2.22 -2.69
CA ILE A 170 -12.45 3.12 -1.53
C ILE A 170 -11.17 2.94 -0.71
N PHE A 171 -10.78 1.70 -0.40
CA PHE A 171 -9.59 1.42 0.39
C PHE A 171 -8.28 1.74 -0.36
N GLU A 172 -8.21 1.51 -1.67
CA GLU A 172 -7.08 1.96 -2.51
C GLU A 172 -6.91 3.47 -2.39
N ARG A 173 -8.01 4.21 -2.51
CA ARG A 173 -7.98 5.67 -2.40
C ARG A 173 -7.54 6.11 -1.00
N LEU A 174 -8.02 5.45 0.06
CA LEU A 174 -7.59 5.72 1.43
C LEU A 174 -6.10 5.44 1.61
N CYS A 175 -5.56 4.38 1.00
CA CYS A 175 -4.13 4.10 1.01
C CYS A 175 -3.35 5.26 0.36
N SER A 176 -3.73 5.65 -0.87
CA SER A 176 -3.08 6.74 -1.60
C SER A 176 -3.19 8.11 -0.90
N LEU A 177 -4.18 8.32 -0.04
CA LEU A 177 -4.30 9.54 0.75
C LEU A 177 -3.42 9.52 2.01
N ILE A 178 -3.33 8.38 2.69
CA ILE A 178 -2.49 8.23 3.90
C ILE A 178 -1.02 8.24 3.51
N HIS A 179 -0.69 7.49 2.48
CA HIS A 179 0.64 7.41 1.92
C HIS A 179 0.47 7.34 0.42
N PRO A 180 0.55 8.48 -0.31
CA PRO A 180 0.57 8.43 -1.77
C PRO A 180 1.69 7.47 -2.12
N GLU A 181 1.33 6.35 -2.75
CA GLU A 181 2.32 5.38 -3.17
C GLU A 181 3.38 6.17 -3.90
N GLU A 182 4.63 6.01 -3.47
CA GLU A 182 5.75 6.36 -4.30
C GLU A 182 5.52 5.54 -5.58
N ASN A 183 4.90 6.17 -6.59
CA ASN A 183 4.62 5.53 -7.86
C ASN A 183 5.92 4.81 -8.22
N GLU A 184 5.83 3.51 -8.50
CA GLU A 184 6.92 2.83 -9.19
C GLU A 184 7.33 3.80 -10.30
N LEU A 185 8.54 4.37 -10.20
CA LEU A 185 9.00 5.35 -11.16
C LEU A 185 8.67 4.77 -12.52
N GLY A 186 7.83 5.48 -13.27
CA GLY A 186 7.42 5.05 -14.58
C GLY A 186 8.65 4.87 -15.46
N GLU A 187 8.43 4.52 -16.72
CA GLU A 187 9.52 4.55 -17.69
C GLU A 187 10.21 5.93 -17.65
N PHE A 188 11.48 5.95 -17.28
CA PHE A 188 12.31 7.15 -17.32
C PHE A 188 13.40 6.98 -18.37
N LEU A 189 13.76 8.10 -18.96
CA LEU A 189 14.76 8.15 -20.01
C LEU A 189 16.13 8.46 -19.43
N VAL A 190 17.16 7.82 -19.96
CA VAL A 190 18.55 7.99 -19.54
C VAL A 190 19.42 8.28 -20.76
N THR A 191 20.20 9.34 -20.67
CA THR A 191 21.12 9.79 -21.71
C THR A 191 22.55 9.54 -21.25
N LEU A 192 23.27 8.68 -21.95
CA LEU A 192 24.66 8.31 -21.67
C LEU A 192 25.62 9.12 -22.54
N GLU A 193 26.37 10.04 -21.94
CA GLU A 193 27.29 10.95 -22.64
C GLU A 193 28.72 10.78 -22.16
N LYS A 194 29.68 11.04 -23.05
CA LYS A 194 31.09 11.11 -22.66
C LYS A 194 31.36 12.42 -21.92
N ASP A 195 32.36 12.37 -21.03
CA ASP A 195 32.96 13.61 -20.54
C ASP A 195 33.62 14.37 -21.71
N PRO A 196 33.23 15.64 -21.96
CA PRO A 196 33.81 16.47 -23.02
C PRO A 196 35.34 16.58 -22.94
N GLN A 197 35.92 16.48 -21.74
CA GLN A 197 37.36 16.57 -21.53
C GLN A 197 38.09 15.25 -21.84
N GLN A 198 37.37 14.14 -21.97
CA GLN A 198 37.92 12.81 -22.25
C GLN A 198 37.43 12.20 -23.58
N GLU A 199 36.82 13.00 -24.46
CA GLU A 199 36.26 12.51 -25.73
C GLU A 199 37.28 11.78 -26.61
N ASP A 200 38.53 12.27 -26.62
CA ASP A 200 39.63 11.72 -27.42
C ASP A 200 40.19 10.39 -26.87
N PHE A 201 39.94 10.09 -25.59
CA PHE A 201 40.46 8.90 -24.90
C PHE A 201 39.47 7.73 -24.87
N LEU A 202 38.18 8.01 -24.98
CA LEU A 202 37.13 7.01 -25.04
C LEU A 202 36.80 6.72 -26.52
N GLN A 203 36.89 5.47 -26.94
CA GLN A 203 36.45 5.04 -28.28
C GLN A 203 34.91 4.81 -28.31
N GLY A 204 34.28 4.85 -29.48
CA GLY A 204 32.84 4.55 -29.65
C GLY A 204 31.91 5.71 -29.27
N ARG A 205 30.61 5.65 -29.56
CA ARG A 205 29.60 6.62 -29.07
C ARG A 205 28.31 5.87 -28.81
N MET A 206 27.56 6.27 -27.79
CA MET A 206 26.22 5.73 -27.55
C MET A 206 25.27 6.24 -28.64
N LEU A 207 24.74 5.34 -29.46
CA LEU A 207 23.91 5.68 -30.62
C LEU A 207 22.40 5.68 -30.33
N GLY A 208 21.98 5.14 -29.19
CA GLY A 208 20.57 4.96 -28.81
C GLY A 208 20.04 5.96 -27.78
N ASN A 209 20.72 7.09 -27.57
CA ASN A 209 20.24 8.11 -26.64
C ASN A 209 18.96 8.79 -27.16
N PRO A 210 17.97 9.07 -26.30
CA PRO A 210 17.85 8.63 -24.90
C PRO A 210 17.32 7.19 -24.79
N TYR A 211 17.89 6.39 -23.88
CA TYR A 211 17.51 5.01 -23.62
C TYR A 211 16.40 4.92 -22.58
N SER A 212 15.49 3.94 -22.73
CA SER A 212 14.47 3.66 -21.72
C SER A 212 15.02 2.85 -20.54
N SER A 213 14.53 3.13 -19.33
CA SER A 213 14.84 2.34 -18.11
C SER A 213 14.44 0.86 -18.20
N HIS A 214 13.58 0.49 -19.16
CA HIS A 214 13.14 -0.90 -19.38
C HIS A 214 14.01 -1.65 -20.40
N GLU A 215 14.93 -0.96 -21.07
CA GLU A 215 15.82 -1.61 -22.03
C GLU A 215 16.85 -2.53 -21.36
N PRO A 216 17.27 -3.61 -22.04
CA PRO A 216 18.29 -4.51 -21.52
C PRO A 216 19.61 -3.75 -21.27
N GLY A 217 20.13 -3.90 -20.05
CA GLY A 217 21.36 -3.24 -19.58
C GLY A 217 21.17 -1.86 -18.95
N MET A 218 19.95 -1.35 -18.83
CA MET A 218 19.66 -0.03 -18.20
C MET A 218 19.32 -0.12 -16.70
N GLY A 219 19.63 -1.26 -16.06
CA GLY A 219 19.43 -1.52 -14.64
C GLY A 219 19.48 -3.02 -14.31
N PRO A 220 19.33 -3.40 -13.02
CA PRO A 220 18.89 -2.57 -11.90
C PRO A 220 19.95 -1.64 -11.27
N LEU A 221 21.25 -1.88 -11.47
CA LEU A 221 22.34 -1.15 -10.81
C LEU A 221 23.09 -0.21 -11.76
N MET A 222 23.78 0.80 -11.22
CA MET A 222 24.65 1.69 -12.01
C MET A 222 25.76 0.92 -12.74
N ARG A 223 26.19 -0.23 -12.19
CA ARG A 223 27.08 -1.19 -12.88
C ARG A 223 26.53 -1.65 -14.24
N ASP A 224 25.22 -1.81 -14.37
CA ASP A 224 24.61 -2.26 -15.63
C ASP A 224 24.74 -1.19 -16.73
N LEU A 225 24.58 0.10 -16.36
CA LEU A 225 24.84 1.22 -17.28
C LEU A 225 26.30 1.25 -17.72
N LYS A 226 27.25 1.05 -16.79
CA LYS A 226 28.69 0.94 -17.12
C LYS A 226 28.91 -0.18 -18.12
N ASN A 227 28.37 -1.36 -17.84
CA ASN A 227 28.54 -2.54 -18.70
C ASN A 227 27.94 -2.33 -20.09
N LYS A 228 26.78 -1.66 -20.19
CA LYS A 228 26.18 -1.28 -21.47
C LYS A 228 27.07 -0.33 -22.26
N VAL A 229 27.61 0.72 -21.62
CA VAL A 229 28.57 1.63 -22.26
C VAL A 229 29.80 0.87 -22.74
N CYS A 230 30.36 -0.03 -21.91
CA CYS A 230 31.53 -0.82 -22.29
C CYS A 230 31.27 -1.77 -23.46
N GLN A 231 30.08 -2.39 -23.53
CA GLN A 231 29.70 -3.28 -24.62
C GLN A 231 29.46 -2.50 -25.94
N ASP A 232 28.63 -1.45 -25.88
CA ASP A 232 28.22 -0.68 -27.07
C ASP A 232 29.37 0.17 -27.65
N CYS A 233 30.34 0.57 -26.82
CA CYS A 233 31.52 1.33 -27.24
C CYS A 233 32.78 0.46 -27.46
N GLU A 234 32.67 -0.86 -27.41
CA GLU A 234 33.79 -1.83 -27.58
C GLU A 234 34.94 -1.65 -26.56
N LEU A 235 34.65 -1.14 -25.36
CA LEU A 235 35.62 -0.92 -24.27
C LEU A 235 35.79 -2.19 -23.40
N VAL A 236 36.18 -3.31 -24.04
CA VAL A 236 36.23 -4.64 -23.41
C VAL A 236 37.13 -4.68 -22.17
N ALA A 237 38.23 -3.92 -22.15
CA ALA A 237 39.17 -3.89 -21.02
C ALA A 237 38.58 -3.30 -19.73
N LEU A 238 37.51 -2.50 -19.82
CA LEU A 238 36.84 -1.86 -18.68
C LEU A 238 35.59 -2.61 -18.21
N LEU A 239 35.21 -3.67 -18.93
CA LEU A 239 34.04 -4.47 -18.58
C LEU A 239 34.28 -5.17 -17.23
N GLU A 240 35.46 -5.77 -17.05
CA GLU A 240 35.86 -6.49 -15.84
C GLU A 240 36.52 -5.59 -14.77
N ASP A 241 36.91 -4.36 -15.13
CA ASP A 241 37.51 -3.39 -14.20
C ASP A 241 36.47 -2.35 -13.73
N ASP A 242 35.88 -2.59 -12.56
CA ASP A 242 34.95 -1.67 -11.91
C ASP A 242 35.62 -0.38 -11.39
N ASN A 243 36.95 -0.31 -11.34
CA ASN A 243 37.68 0.89 -10.93
C ASN A 243 38.13 1.76 -12.11
N GLY A 244 38.04 1.27 -13.34
CA GLY A 244 38.55 1.95 -14.52
C GLY A 244 37.64 3.06 -15.08
N MET A 245 36.33 2.99 -14.82
CA MET A 245 35.33 3.92 -15.33
C MET A 245 34.42 4.45 -14.23
N GLU A 246 34.18 5.77 -14.25
CA GLU A 246 33.28 6.50 -13.36
C GLU A 246 32.02 6.95 -14.10
N LEU A 247 30.89 6.90 -13.42
CA LEU A 247 29.61 7.43 -13.90
C LEU A 247 29.21 8.64 -13.04
N LEU A 248 28.96 9.77 -13.69
CA LEU A 248 28.60 11.03 -13.06
C LEU A 248 27.16 11.39 -13.36
N VAL A 249 26.40 11.76 -12.33
CA VAL A 249 25.04 12.31 -12.43
C VAL A 249 25.03 13.63 -11.66
N CYS A 250 24.62 14.72 -12.31
CA CYS A 250 24.68 16.08 -11.74
C CYS A 250 26.05 16.46 -11.14
N ASN A 251 27.14 16.12 -11.85
CA ASN A 251 28.53 16.34 -11.42
C ASN A 251 28.92 15.64 -10.09
N LYS A 252 28.20 14.58 -9.71
CA LYS A 252 28.52 13.71 -8.57
C LYS A 252 28.84 12.32 -9.09
N ILE A 253 29.91 11.70 -8.58
CA ILE A 253 30.32 10.35 -8.99
C ILE A 253 29.45 9.34 -8.22
N MET A 254 28.75 8.47 -8.95
CA MET A 254 27.86 7.47 -8.36
C MET A 254 28.58 6.14 -8.15
N SER A 255 28.38 5.52 -6.99
CA SER A 255 28.80 4.13 -6.78
C SER A 255 28.05 3.17 -7.72
N LEU A 256 28.78 2.18 -8.25
CA LEU A 256 28.25 1.19 -9.20
C LEU A 256 27.21 0.25 -8.56
N ASP A 257 27.22 0.13 -7.23
CA ASP A 257 26.29 -0.72 -6.48
C ASP A 257 24.95 -0.02 -6.16
N LEU A 258 24.79 1.25 -6.57
CA LEU A 258 23.54 1.98 -6.36
C LEU A 258 22.47 1.58 -7.39
N PRO A 259 21.19 1.49 -6.98
CA PRO A 259 20.10 1.29 -7.93
C PRO A 259 19.88 2.51 -8.82
N VAL A 260 19.79 2.30 -10.14
CA VAL A 260 19.59 3.38 -11.15
C VAL A 260 18.32 4.18 -10.87
N LYS A 261 17.26 3.47 -10.44
CA LYS A 261 15.97 4.08 -10.07
C LYS A 261 16.12 5.07 -8.91
N GLU A 262 16.95 4.74 -7.92
CA GLU A 262 17.16 5.62 -6.77
C GLU A 262 18.02 6.83 -7.14
N VAL A 263 19.03 6.65 -7.99
CA VAL A 263 19.86 7.76 -8.51
C VAL A 263 19.00 8.75 -9.29
N TYR A 264 18.13 8.25 -10.19
CA TYR A 264 17.18 9.09 -10.94
C TYR A 264 16.31 9.92 -9.99
N ARG A 265 15.68 9.28 -9.01
CA ARG A 265 14.76 9.98 -8.10
C ARG A 265 15.45 10.94 -7.14
N LYS A 266 16.51 10.49 -6.46
CA LYS A 266 17.10 11.23 -5.33
C LYS A 266 18.17 12.24 -5.77
N VAL A 267 18.85 11.99 -6.88
CA VAL A 267 19.94 12.86 -7.38
C VAL A 267 19.46 13.70 -8.56
N TRP A 268 18.84 13.07 -9.56
CA TRP A 268 18.43 13.78 -10.78
C TRP A 268 17.16 14.61 -10.61
N CYS A 269 16.04 14.01 -10.15
CA CYS A 269 14.78 14.72 -9.98
C CYS A 269 14.85 15.85 -8.94
N ALA A 270 15.77 15.75 -7.97
CA ALA A 270 16.02 16.79 -6.98
C ALA A 270 16.58 18.09 -7.60
N GLU A 271 17.29 18.01 -8.74
CA GLU A 271 17.93 19.16 -9.38
C GLU A 271 17.26 19.56 -10.72
N ASN A 272 16.76 18.61 -11.53
CA ASN A 272 16.34 18.85 -12.92
C ASN A 272 14.87 18.53 -13.25
N GLY A 273 14.06 18.06 -12.27
CA GLY A 273 12.64 17.72 -12.46
C GLY A 273 12.37 16.40 -13.24
N GLU A 274 11.14 15.87 -13.15
CA GLU A 274 10.77 14.53 -13.68
C GLU A 274 10.61 14.45 -15.21
N SER A 275 10.57 15.59 -15.91
CA SER A 275 10.30 15.61 -17.36
C SER A 275 11.55 15.45 -18.24
N GLU A 276 12.75 15.49 -17.66
CA GLU A 276 14.01 15.45 -18.40
C GLU A 276 14.69 14.07 -18.31
N ALA A 277 15.32 13.66 -19.41
CA ALA A 277 16.11 12.43 -19.45
C ALA A 277 17.35 12.57 -18.56
N MET A 278 17.58 11.60 -17.67
CA MET A 278 18.72 11.64 -16.75
C MET A 278 20.03 11.55 -17.50
N ARG A 279 20.81 12.62 -17.39
CA ARG A 279 22.12 12.71 -18.02
C ARG A 279 23.17 12.04 -17.15
N VAL A 280 23.71 10.94 -17.64
CA VAL A 280 24.79 10.17 -17.04
C VAL A 280 26.05 10.38 -17.87
N VAL A 281 27.06 11.02 -17.29
CA VAL A 281 28.33 11.29 -17.95
C VAL A 281 29.35 10.22 -17.55
N TYR A 282 29.92 9.50 -18.51
CA TYR A 282 30.91 8.45 -18.25
C TYR A 282 32.33 8.91 -18.62
N ARG A 283 33.30 8.56 -17.77
CA ARG A 283 34.72 8.92 -17.96
C ARG A 283 35.67 7.88 -17.36
N MET A 284 36.92 7.91 -17.80
CA MET A 284 37.99 7.09 -17.22
C MET A 284 38.49 7.70 -15.91
N ARG A 285 38.68 6.86 -14.90
CA ARG A 285 39.23 7.27 -13.62
C ARG A 285 40.71 7.64 -13.74
N GLY A 286 41.11 8.75 -13.13
CA GLY A 286 42.52 9.12 -12.94
C GLY A 286 43.24 9.75 -14.16
N LEU A 287 42.56 9.99 -15.28
CA LEU A 287 43.19 10.63 -16.46
C LEU A 287 43.50 12.12 -16.25
N LEU A 288 42.69 12.84 -15.47
CA LEU A 288 42.81 14.29 -15.25
C LEU A 288 43.29 14.65 -13.84
N GLY A 289 43.82 13.68 -13.09
CA GLY A 289 44.21 13.81 -11.69
C GLY A 289 43.17 13.23 -10.73
N ASP A 290 43.26 13.61 -9.45
CA ASP A 290 42.34 13.17 -8.41
C ASP A 290 40.95 13.78 -8.63
N ALA A 291 39.90 12.98 -8.47
CA ALA A 291 38.52 13.43 -8.56
C ALA A 291 38.22 14.49 -7.48
N THR A 292 37.70 15.65 -7.90
CA THR A 292 37.30 16.74 -6.99
C THR A 292 35.79 16.75 -6.74
N GLU A 293 35.07 15.90 -7.48
CA GLU A 293 33.63 15.70 -7.38
C GLU A 293 33.25 14.85 -6.16
N GLU A 294 32.03 15.07 -5.66
CA GLU A 294 31.49 14.30 -4.54
C GLU A 294 31.23 12.85 -4.96
N PHE A 295 31.76 11.89 -4.19
CA PHE A 295 31.52 10.46 -4.38
C PHE A 295 30.33 10.00 -3.52
N VAL A 296 29.28 9.49 -4.17
CA VAL A 296 28.04 9.03 -3.51
C VAL A 296 28.08 7.51 -3.40
N GLU A 297 28.45 7.01 -2.22
CA GLU A 297 28.47 5.58 -1.88
C GLU A 297 27.11 5.03 -1.47
N SER A 298 26.28 5.86 -0.83
CA SER A 298 24.94 5.51 -0.37
C SER A 298 23.97 6.66 -0.62
N LEU A 299 22.79 6.31 -1.16
CA LEU A 299 21.65 7.22 -1.33
C LEU A 299 20.74 7.24 -0.09
N GLU A 300 21.12 6.51 0.95
CA GLU A 300 20.59 6.76 2.28
C GLU A 300 21.15 8.12 2.72
N ALA A 301 20.26 9.09 2.95
CA ALA A 301 20.60 10.24 3.75
C ALA A 301 21.38 9.71 4.95
N LYS A 302 22.60 10.24 5.18
CA LYS A 302 23.47 9.88 6.32
C LYS A 302 22.60 9.41 7.48
N ALA A 303 22.93 8.27 8.08
CA ALA A 303 22.30 7.71 9.28
C ALA A 303 22.41 8.60 10.55
N GLY A 304 22.28 9.91 10.37
CA GLY A 304 22.12 11.00 11.32
C GLY A 304 21.26 12.16 10.75
N GLY A 305 20.54 11.98 9.64
CA GLY A 305 19.36 12.81 9.35
C GLY A 305 18.28 12.52 10.41
N PRO A 306 17.41 13.49 10.76
CA PRO A 306 16.40 13.25 11.79
C PRO A 306 15.64 11.99 11.40
N GLN A 307 15.59 10.99 12.31
CA GLN A 307 14.66 9.88 12.18
C GLN A 307 13.32 10.52 11.83
N VAL A 308 12.87 10.36 10.59
CA VAL A 308 11.52 10.78 10.22
C VAL A 308 10.65 9.89 11.08
N ASP A 309 10.05 10.51 12.10
CA ASP A 309 9.17 9.84 13.02
C ASP A 309 8.10 9.13 12.19
N GLU A 310 8.14 7.80 12.13
CA GLU A 310 7.18 7.02 11.33
C GLU A 310 5.75 7.42 11.70
N GLU A 311 5.51 7.80 12.96
CA GLU A 311 4.19 8.25 13.42
C GLU A 311 3.79 9.61 12.82
N GLN A 312 4.74 10.51 12.52
CA GLN A 312 4.48 11.76 11.80
C GLN A 312 4.21 11.51 10.31
N LEU A 313 4.96 10.58 9.69
CA LEU A 313 4.77 10.23 8.29
C LEU A 313 3.37 9.64 8.04
N TYR A 314 2.89 8.79 8.95
CA TYR A 314 1.59 8.12 8.84
C TYR A 314 0.48 8.81 9.66
N GLN A 315 0.65 10.07 10.05
CA GLN A 315 -0.29 10.78 10.94
C GLN A 315 -1.75 10.75 10.44
N LEU A 316 -1.97 10.83 9.13
CA LEU A 316 -3.31 10.75 8.51
C LEU A 316 -3.99 9.40 8.76
N ALA A 317 -3.24 8.32 8.97
CA ALA A 317 -3.81 7.02 9.30
C ALA A 317 -4.57 7.04 10.64
N ARG A 318 -4.26 7.98 11.54
CA ARG A 318 -4.98 8.17 12.82
C ARG A 318 -6.48 8.36 12.62
N VAL A 319 -6.88 8.99 11.52
CA VAL A 319 -8.28 9.25 11.19
C VAL A 319 -9.09 7.95 11.17
N MET A 320 -8.49 6.86 10.67
CA MET A 320 -9.14 5.55 10.56
C MET A 320 -9.65 5.02 11.91
N GLY A 321 -8.95 5.31 13.01
CA GLY A 321 -9.39 4.96 14.36
C GLY A 321 -10.51 5.83 14.92
N THR A 322 -10.75 7.02 14.34
CA THR A 322 -11.77 7.99 14.80
C THR A 322 -13.04 7.97 13.95
N CYS A 323 -12.95 7.65 12.67
CA CYS A 323 -14.06 7.70 11.73
C CYS A 323 -14.82 6.37 11.59
N GLY A 324 -14.53 5.36 12.42
CA GLY A 324 -15.09 4.01 12.27
C GLY A 324 -14.43 3.18 11.17
N GLY A 325 -13.27 3.62 10.67
CA GLY A 325 -12.59 2.99 9.53
C GLY A 325 -12.05 1.60 9.87
N LEU A 326 -11.50 1.43 11.07
CA LEU A 326 -10.98 0.14 11.54
C LEU A 326 -12.11 -0.89 11.71
N GLU A 327 -13.26 -0.47 12.25
CA GLU A 327 -14.49 -1.23 12.37
C GLU A 327 -14.93 -1.75 11.00
N ALA A 328 -15.06 -0.84 10.02
CA ALA A 328 -15.46 -1.17 8.66
C ALA A 328 -14.47 -2.13 7.98
N MET A 329 -13.16 -1.91 8.15
CA MET A 329 -12.13 -2.81 7.62
C MET A 329 -12.25 -4.22 8.21
N LEU A 330 -12.45 -4.33 9.52
CA LEU A 330 -12.59 -5.60 10.23
C LEU A 330 -13.89 -6.34 9.88
N GLU A 331 -14.99 -5.63 9.63
CA GLU A 331 -16.26 -6.21 9.15
C GLU A 331 -16.11 -6.76 7.74
N ARG A 332 -15.48 -6.00 6.85
CA ARG A 332 -15.21 -6.43 5.48
C ARG A 332 -14.25 -7.60 5.42
N LEU A 333 -13.21 -7.60 6.25
CA LEU A 333 -12.28 -8.73 6.36
C LEU A 333 -12.98 -10.01 6.81
N ALA A 334 -13.85 -9.92 7.82
CA ALA A 334 -14.58 -11.07 8.35
C ALA A 334 -15.63 -11.63 7.38
N ALA A 335 -16.07 -10.84 6.40
CA ALA A 335 -17.02 -11.27 5.37
C ALA A 335 -16.34 -12.00 4.18
N ILE A 336 -15.00 -12.10 4.16
CA ILE A 336 -14.26 -12.80 3.11
C ILE A 336 -14.26 -14.30 3.41
N ASP A 337 -15.19 -15.03 2.82
CA ASP A 337 -15.24 -16.50 2.91
C ASP A 337 -14.50 -17.19 1.75
N ASP A 338 -14.45 -16.55 0.57
CA ASP A 338 -13.83 -17.09 -0.64
C ASP A 338 -12.64 -16.22 -1.07
N LEU A 339 -11.45 -16.80 -0.98
CA LEU A 339 -10.20 -16.13 -1.32
C LEU A 339 -10.10 -15.81 -2.82
N ALA A 340 -10.69 -16.61 -3.71
CA ALA A 340 -10.59 -16.37 -5.16
C ALA A 340 -11.29 -15.06 -5.56
N ARG A 341 -12.45 -14.78 -4.96
CA ARG A 341 -13.21 -13.55 -5.18
C ARG A 341 -12.71 -12.41 -4.30
N GLY A 342 -12.31 -12.71 -3.07
CA GLY A 342 -11.92 -11.75 -2.03
C GLY A 342 -10.48 -11.26 -2.11
N ARG A 343 -9.61 -11.89 -2.91
CA ARG A 343 -8.17 -11.56 -2.97
C ARG A 343 -7.88 -10.06 -3.18
N PRO A 344 -8.50 -9.35 -4.16
CA PRO A 344 -8.21 -7.93 -4.35
C PRO A 344 -8.56 -7.09 -3.10
N LEU A 345 -9.69 -7.41 -2.46
CA LEU A 345 -10.12 -6.74 -1.23
C LEU A 345 -9.17 -7.04 -0.07
N LEU A 346 -8.75 -8.30 0.08
CA LEU A 346 -7.82 -8.70 1.12
C LEU A 346 -6.47 -8.00 0.96
N THR A 347 -5.90 -7.96 -0.24
CA THR A 347 -4.62 -7.27 -0.51
C THR A 347 -4.66 -5.81 -0.08
N VAL A 348 -5.71 -5.08 -0.49
CA VAL A 348 -5.83 -3.65 -0.17
C VAL A 348 -6.13 -3.44 1.32
N LEU A 349 -6.95 -4.31 1.94
CA LEU A 349 -7.19 -4.27 3.39
C LEU A 349 -5.89 -4.48 4.18
N LEU A 350 -5.07 -5.47 3.82
CA LEU A 350 -3.81 -5.75 4.51
C LEU A 350 -2.80 -4.61 4.34
N LYS A 351 -2.73 -4.02 3.15
CA LYS A 351 -1.94 -2.80 2.91
C LYS A 351 -2.39 -1.66 3.82
N LEU A 352 -3.70 -1.39 3.87
CA LEU A 352 -4.25 -0.32 4.70
C LEU A 352 -4.06 -0.61 6.20
N PHE A 353 -4.21 -1.86 6.64
CA PHE A 353 -3.91 -2.27 8.01
C PHE A 353 -2.43 -2.02 8.34
N GLY A 354 -1.53 -2.38 7.43
CA GLY A 354 -0.09 -2.11 7.54
C GLY A 354 0.23 -0.63 7.76
N LEU A 355 -0.47 0.27 7.04
CA LEU A 355 -0.37 1.71 7.26
C LEU A 355 -0.96 2.13 8.61
N CYS A 356 -2.12 1.58 8.98
CA CYS A 356 -2.81 1.94 10.22
C CYS A 356 -2.02 1.54 11.47
N VAL A 357 -1.37 0.37 11.50
CA VAL A 357 -0.62 -0.11 12.66
C VAL A 357 0.68 0.65 12.92
N LYS A 358 1.17 1.47 11.98
CA LYS A 358 2.30 2.38 12.22
C LYS A 358 1.97 3.45 13.25
N VAL A 359 0.71 3.85 13.37
CA VAL A 359 0.24 4.84 14.35
C VAL A 359 -0.18 4.15 15.66
N ARG A 360 0.33 4.65 16.80
CA ARG A 360 0.08 4.02 18.11
C ARG A 360 -1.39 4.05 18.52
N SER A 361 -2.07 5.17 18.29
CA SER A 361 -3.50 5.33 18.63
C SER A 361 -4.39 4.30 17.92
N ASN A 362 -4.08 3.93 16.68
CA ASN A 362 -4.81 2.89 15.95
C ASN A 362 -4.54 1.50 16.53
N ARG A 363 -3.29 1.18 16.91
CA ARG A 363 -2.97 -0.10 17.59
C ARG A 363 -3.77 -0.25 18.87
N GLN A 364 -3.88 0.81 19.67
CA GLN A 364 -4.69 0.83 20.88
C GLN A 364 -6.18 0.65 20.59
N ARG A 365 -6.72 1.31 19.56
CA ARG A 365 -8.12 1.10 19.13
C ARG A 365 -8.37 -0.34 18.72
N LEU A 366 -7.47 -0.98 17.94
CA LEU A 366 -7.61 -2.39 17.54
C LEU A 366 -7.61 -3.38 18.72
N LEU A 367 -7.03 -3.00 19.85
CA LEU A 367 -7.04 -3.81 21.09
C LEU A 367 -8.35 -3.68 21.88
N GLU A 368 -9.26 -2.78 21.50
CA GLU A 368 -10.52 -2.62 22.21
C GLU A 368 -11.40 -3.88 22.09
N PRO A 369 -11.95 -4.39 23.22
CA PRO A 369 -12.82 -5.56 23.25
C PRO A 369 -13.94 -5.63 22.19
N PRO A 370 -14.71 -4.55 21.90
CA PRO A 370 -15.81 -4.62 20.93
C PRO A 370 -15.38 -4.99 19.50
N LEU A 371 -14.15 -4.66 19.10
CA LEU A 371 -13.69 -4.89 17.73
C LEU A 371 -13.34 -6.35 17.46
N ARG A 372 -12.87 -7.08 18.50
CA ARG A 372 -12.34 -8.45 18.37
C ARG A 372 -11.33 -8.56 17.23
N ALA A 373 -10.46 -7.55 17.06
CA ALA A 373 -9.59 -7.43 15.89
C ALA A 373 -8.67 -8.63 15.73
N VAL A 374 -8.04 -9.09 16.82
CA VAL A 374 -7.14 -10.25 16.80
C VAL A 374 -7.85 -11.51 16.32
N ALA A 375 -9.07 -11.78 16.80
CA ALA A 375 -9.84 -12.95 16.38
C ALA A 375 -10.21 -12.90 14.89
N ARG A 376 -10.61 -11.73 14.37
CA ARG A 376 -10.96 -11.54 12.95
C ARG A 376 -9.72 -11.67 12.04
N LEU A 377 -8.59 -11.09 12.44
CA LEU A 377 -7.31 -11.22 11.75
C LEU A 377 -6.81 -12.67 11.74
N LEU A 378 -6.97 -13.41 12.85
CA LEU A 378 -6.66 -14.84 12.90
C LEU A 378 -7.56 -15.68 12.00
N GLY A 379 -8.85 -15.34 11.89
CA GLY A 379 -9.78 -15.94 10.94
C GLY A 379 -9.28 -15.81 9.49
N ALA A 380 -8.88 -14.59 9.09
CA ALA A 380 -8.29 -14.34 7.77
C ALA A 380 -6.95 -15.09 7.58
N LEU A 381 -6.13 -15.18 8.62
CA LEU A 381 -4.86 -15.92 8.58
C LEU A 381 -5.09 -17.42 8.35
N ARG A 382 -6.11 -18.02 8.97
CA ARG A 382 -6.47 -19.43 8.75
C ARG A 382 -6.82 -19.70 7.27
N LEU A 383 -7.55 -18.78 6.64
CA LEU A 383 -7.88 -18.87 5.21
C LEU A 383 -6.62 -18.76 4.34
N LEU A 384 -5.73 -17.80 4.66
CA LEU A 384 -4.47 -17.59 3.93
C LEU A 384 -3.48 -18.75 4.07
N LEU A 385 -3.34 -19.34 5.26
CA LEU A 385 -2.49 -20.52 5.50
C LEU A 385 -3.01 -21.77 4.79
N GLY A 386 -4.30 -21.81 4.43
CA GLY A 386 -4.88 -22.85 3.59
C GLY A 386 -4.56 -22.70 2.09
N ALA A 387 -4.04 -21.55 1.66
CA ALA A 387 -3.81 -21.18 0.27
C ALA A 387 -2.32 -20.89 -0.01
N PRO A 388 -1.87 -20.91 -1.28
CA PRO A 388 -0.49 -20.59 -1.66
C PRO A 388 -0.21 -19.07 -1.69
N GLU A 389 -0.72 -18.29 -0.72
CA GLU A 389 -0.59 -16.82 -0.64
C GLU A 389 0.35 -16.41 0.51
N ALA A 390 1.63 -16.82 0.43
CA ALA A 390 2.60 -16.62 1.50
C ALA A 390 2.85 -15.13 1.82
N SER A 391 2.93 -14.26 0.80
CA SER A 391 3.19 -12.83 0.99
C SER A 391 2.07 -12.12 1.78
N LEU A 392 0.81 -12.44 1.49
CA LEU A 392 -0.34 -11.88 2.21
C LEU A 392 -0.38 -12.40 3.66
N ALA A 393 -0.04 -13.68 3.88
CA ALA A 393 0.07 -14.24 5.22
C ALA A 393 1.18 -13.56 6.05
N GLU A 394 2.33 -13.28 5.43
CA GLU A 394 3.44 -12.54 6.07
C GLU A 394 3.03 -11.11 6.45
N GLN A 395 2.34 -10.38 5.57
CA GLN A 395 1.83 -9.03 5.85
C GLN A 395 0.81 -9.02 6.99
N LEU A 396 -0.10 -10.00 7.00
CA LEU A 396 -1.10 -10.14 8.06
C LEU A 396 -0.45 -10.47 9.41
N LEU A 397 0.56 -11.35 9.43
CA LEU A 397 1.31 -11.65 10.66
C LEU A 397 2.10 -10.46 11.18
N ALA A 398 2.73 -9.67 10.29
CA ALA A 398 3.40 -8.43 10.70
C ALA A 398 2.40 -7.44 11.33
N THR A 399 1.18 -7.35 10.78
CA THR A 399 0.09 -6.55 11.34
C THR A 399 -0.33 -7.07 12.73
N LEU A 400 -0.53 -8.39 12.86
CA LEU A 400 -0.88 -9.03 14.14
C LEU A 400 0.22 -8.81 15.19
N GLU A 401 1.49 -8.97 14.82
CA GLU A 401 2.62 -8.76 15.71
C GLU A 401 2.64 -7.34 16.26
N ALA A 402 2.49 -6.32 15.41
CA ALA A 402 2.47 -4.92 15.84
C ALA A 402 1.36 -4.63 16.85
N VAL A 403 0.15 -5.16 16.62
CA VAL A 403 -1.00 -4.98 17.52
C VAL A 403 -0.78 -5.72 18.85
N LEU A 404 -0.34 -6.97 18.79
CA LEU A 404 -0.14 -7.82 19.96
C LEU A 404 1.03 -7.34 20.84
N ALA A 405 2.11 -6.84 20.24
CA ALA A 405 3.22 -6.25 20.97
C ALA A 405 2.78 -5.02 21.77
N GLU A 406 1.95 -4.14 21.18
CA GLU A 406 1.36 -3.01 21.91
C GLU A 406 0.48 -3.51 23.07
N GLY A 407 -0.35 -4.53 22.85
CA GLY A 407 -1.21 -5.12 23.89
C GLY A 407 -0.43 -5.76 25.04
N ALA A 408 0.70 -6.39 24.74
CA ALA A 408 1.60 -6.97 25.73
C ALA A 408 2.38 -5.91 26.52
N ALA A 409 2.61 -4.72 25.95
CA ALA A 409 3.27 -3.61 26.63
C ALA A 409 2.37 -2.89 27.66
N HIS A 410 1.04 -3.09 27.61
CA HIS A 410 0.12 -2.53 28.60
C HIS A 410 0.30 -3.16 30.00
N VAL A 411 0.02 -2.37 31.03
CA VAL A 411 0.05 -2.79 32.44
C VAL A 411 -1.33 -2.52 33.07
N PRO A 412 -2.14 -3.55 33.39
CA PRO A 412 -1.93 -4.98 33.09
C PRO A 412 -2.02 -5.28 31.58
N PRO A 413 -1.42 -6.39 31.11
CA PRO A 413 -1.47 -6.77 29.70
C PRO A 413 -2.90 -7.05 29.24
N LEU A 414 -3.25 -6.55 28.05
CA LEU A 414 -4.57 -6.80 27.46
C LEU A 414 -4.67 -8.25 26.99
N VAL A 415 -5.80 -8.89 27.33
CA VAL A 415 -6.11 -10.23 26.86
C VAL A 415 -6.73 -10.11 25.46
N PRO A 416 -6.16 -10.76 24.43
CA PRO A 416 -6.81 -10.80 23.13
C PRO A 416 -8.10 -11.63 23.22
N GLU A 417 -9.25 -10.95 23.17
CA GLU A 417 -10.56 -11.60 23.20
C GLU A 417 -10.84 -12.40 21.93
N GLY A 418 -11.50 -13.55 22.09
CA GLY A 418 -11.93 -14.41 20.98
C GLY A 418 -10.88 -15.39 20.46
N VAL A 419 -9.67 -15.39 21.02
CA VAL A 419 -8.62 -16.38 20.69
C VAL A 419 -8.84 -17.66 21.48
N THR A 420 -9.05 -18.78 20.79
CA THR A 420 -9.29 -20.11 21.35
C THR A 420 -8.02 -20.96 21.40
N ARG A 421 -8.05 -22.09 22.13
CA ARG A 421 -6.95 -23.07 22.10
C ARG A 421 -6.78 -23.69 20.71
N ASP A 422 -7.89 -23.88 19.99
CA ASP A 422 -7.89 -24.45 18.64
C ASP A 422 -7.20 -23.52 17.62
N ASP A 423 -7.22 -22.20 17.85
CA ASP A 423 -6.43 -21.24 17.05
C ASP A 423 -4.93 -21.51 17.19
N ILE A 424 -4.46 -21.69 18.42
CA ILE A 424 -3.05 -21.96 18.71
C ILE A 424 -2.64 -23.31 18.15
N THR A 425 -3.46 -24.34 18.37
CA THR A 425 -3.21 -25.68 17.82
C THR A 425 -3.17 -25.68 16.29
N PHE A 426 -4.05 -24.93 15.63
CA PHE A 426 -4.03 -24.79 14.18
C PHE A 426 -2.74 -24.13 13.68
N LEU A 427 -2.31 -23.01 14.30
CA LEU A 427 -1.07 -22.32 13.91
C LEU A 427 0.17 -23.19 14.10
N LEU A 428 0.23 -23.93 15.22
CA LEU A 428 1.32 -24.85 15.51
C LEU A 428 1.33 -26.07 14.57
N ALA A 429 0.17 -26.55 14.16
CA ALA A 429 0.07 -27.63 13.17
C ALA A 429 0.66 -27.22 11.81
N GLN A 430 0.57 -25.94 11.42
CA GLN A 430 1.14 -25.48 10.15
C GLN A 430 2.66 -25.60 10.09
N VAL A 431 3.36 -25.56 11.24
CA VAL A 431 4.82 -25.68 11.33
C VAL A 431 5.32 -27.01 10.76
N GLY A 432 4.54 -28.09 10.90
CA GLY A 432 4.92 -29.43 10.45
C GLY A 432 4.44 -29.80 9.05
N THR A 433 3.75 -28.90 8.33
CA THR A 433 3.19 -29.24 7.02
C THR A 433 4.16 -29.03 5.85
N GLY A 434 5.31 -28.38 6.09
CA GLY A 434 6.29 -28.02 5.06
C GLY A 434 5.79 -26.99 4.02
N ARG A 435 4.57 -26.46 4.18
CA ARG A 435 3.96 -25.45 3.32
C ARG A 435 4.45 -24.01 3.55
N PRO A 436 4.60 -23.52 4.80
CA PRO A 436 4.98 -22.13 5.02
C PRO A 436 6.45 -21.87 4.67
N SER A 437 6.75 -20.67 4.15
CA SER A 437 8.13 -20.23 3.94
C SER A 437 8.89 -20.14 5.29
N PRO A 438 10.23 -20.26 5.31
CA PRO A 438 11.01 -20.08 6.54
C PRO A 438 10.74 -18.73 7.23
N ARG A 439 10.52 -17.68 6.43
CA ARG A 439 10.16 -16.34 6.93
C ARG A 439 8.78 -16.33 7.57
N LEU A 440 7.79 -16.99 6.95
CA LEU A 440 6.45 -17.12 7.50
C LEU A 440 6.45 -17.91 8.82
N LEU A 441 7.26 -18.97 8.90
CA LEU A 441 7.48 -19.72 10.15
C LEU A 441 8.09 -18.85 11.24
N GLN A 442 9.09 -18.04 10.92
CA GLN A 442 9.70 -17.12 11.87
C GLN A 442 8.68 -16.10 12.41
N LEU A 443 7.85 -15.51 11.54
CA LEU A 443 6.79 -14.58 11.95
C LEU A 443 5.72 -15.27 12.80
N LEU A 444 5.31 -16.49 12.44
CA LEU A 444 4.39 -17.31 13.24
C LEU A 444 4.96 -17.52 14.65
N MET A 445 6.23 -17.88 14.77
CA MET A 445 6.86 -18.13 16.07
C MET A 445 7.06 -16.86 16.92
N ARG A 446 7.02 -15.67 16.31
CA ARG A 446 6.97 -14.39 17.04
C ARG A 446 5.56 -14.07 17.54
N VAL A 447 4.53 -14.33 16.74
CA VAL A 447 3.13 -14.00 17.06
C VAL A 447 2.52 -14.99 18.07
N VAL A 448 2.77 -16.29 17.93
CA VAL A 448 2.16 -17.34 18.76
C VAL A 448 2.40 -17.13 20.26
N PRO A 449 3.62 -16.79 20.74
CA PRO A 449 3.84 -16.44 22.13
C PRO A 449 2.86 -15.39 22.63
N PHE A 450 2.73 -14.25 21.94
CA PHE A 450 1.85 -13.16 22.34
C PHE A 450 0.39 -13.57 22.49
N LEU A 451 -0.10 -14.53 21.68
CA LEU A 451 -1.45 -15.08 21.80
C LEU A 451 -1.66 -15.93 23.06
N THR A 452 -0.57 -16.43 23.66
CA THR A 452 -0.59 -17.30 24.85
C THR A 452 -0.24 -16.59 26.15
N LEU A 453 0.47 -15.45 26.13
CA LEU A 453 1.08 -14.81 27.32
C LEU A 453 0.11 -14.52 28.48
N THR A 454 -1.17 -14.34 28.18
CA THR A 454 -2.20 -13.96 29.16
C THR A 454 -3.01 -15.14 29.71
N ASP A 455 -2.82 -16.35 29.19
CA ASP A 455 -3.59 -17.54 29.59
C ASP A 455 -2.66 -18.75 29.76
N GLU A 456 -2.53 -19.22 31.00
CA GLU A 456 -1.70 -20.37 31.36
C GLU A 456 -2.06 -21.63 30.59
N ALA A 457 -3.35 -21.87 30.34
CA ALA A 457 -3.76 -23.06 29.61
C ALA A 457 -3.42 -22.98 28.12
N LYS A 458 -3.33 -21.79 27.54
CA LYS A 458 -2.83 -21.58 26.17
C LYS A 458 -1.31 -21.77 26.11
N MET A 459 -0.57 -21.28 27.12
CA MET A 459 0.87 -21.53 27.24
C MET A 459 1.18 -23.02 27.38
N GLU A 460 0.33 -23.77 28.08
CA GLU A 460 0.45 -25.23 28.18
C GLU A 460 0.29 -25.94 26.83
N VAL A 461 -0.66 -25.51 25.99
CA VAL A 461 -0.82 -26.09 24.64
C VAL A 461 0.44 -25.86 23.82
N LEU A 462 1.01 -24.65 23.87
CA LEU A 462 2.25 -24.30 23.19
C LEU A 462 3.43 -25.18 23.63
N ILE A 463 3.62 -25.33 24.94
CA ILE A 463 4.73 -26.13 25.48
C ILE A 463 4.55 -27.63 25.18
N ASN A 464 3.33 -28.14 25.28
CA ASN A 464 3.05 -29.55 25.01
C ASN A 464 3.25 -29.93 23.54
N HIS A 465 3.06 -29.00 22.60
CA HIS A 465 3.33 -29.21 21.18
C HIS A 465 4.79 -29.59 20.91
N PHE A 466 5.75 -28.86 21.50
CA PHE A 466 7.18 -29.10 21.30
C PHE A 466 7.79 -30.17 22.22
N LYS A 467 7.01 -30.70 23.17
CA LYS A 467 7.52 -31.63 24.21
C LYS A 467 8.19 -32.87 23.64
N ARG A 468 7.73 -33.35 22.47
CA ARG A 468 8.33 -34.51 21.80
C ARG A 468 9.72 -34.21 21.26
N GLN A 469 9.89 -33.05 20.61
CA GLN A 469 11.15 -32.61 20.02
C GLN A 469 12.16 -32.15 21.08
N LEU A 470 11.69 -31.64 22.22
CA LEU A 470 12.51 -31.25 23.37
C LEU A 470 13.07 -32.44 24.17
N ASN A 471 12.73 -33.67 23.80
CA ASN A 471 13.40 -34.85 24.33
C ASN A 471 14.70 -35.10 23.54
N PHE A 472 15.76 -34.39 23.93
CA PHE A 472 17.05 -34.42 23.23
C PHE A 472 17.63 -35.83 23.05
N SER A 473 17.49 -36.71 24.05
CA SER A 473 17.95 -38.10 23.93
C SER A 473 17.21 -38.89 22.86
N ARG A 474 15.90 -38.66 22.71
CA ARG A 474 15.11 -39.24 21.63
C ARG A 474 15.50 -38.61 20.29
N PHE A 475 15.64 -37.29 20.26
CA PHE A 475 15.95 -36.52 19.05
C PHE A 475 17.25 -37.01 18.39
N ASP A 476 18.30 -37.26 19.19
CA ASP A 476 19.57 -37.80 18.70
C ASP A 476 19.47 -39.23 18.15
N LEU A 477 18.59 -40.04 18.73
CA LEU A 477 18.39 -41.44 18.32
C LEU A 477 17.55 -41.52 17.05
N GLU A 478 16.45 -40.78 17.01
CA GLU A 478 15.43 -40.85 15.97
C GLU A 478 14.73 -39.48 15.82
N HIS A 479 15.12 -38.71 14.79
CA HIS A 479 14.42 -37.52 14.33
C HIS A 479 14.17 -37.59 12.82
N THR A 480 13.14 -36.87 12.37
CA THR A 480 12.86 -36.63 10.96
C THR A 480 13.27 -35.20 10.58
N PRO A 481 13.42 -34.86 9.29
CA PRO A 481 13.62 -33.47 8.87
C PRO A 481 12.49 -32.53 9.36
N ASP A 482 11.28 -33.04 9.56
CA ASP A 482 10.19 -32.25 10.16
C ASP A 482 10.45 -31.93 11.64
N ASP A 483 11.08 -32.85 12.39
CA ASP A 483 11.47 -32.62 13.77
C ASP A 483 12.58 -31.55 13.86
N ASP A 484 13.48 -31.46 12.87
CA ASP A 484 14.48 -30.37 12.77
C ASP A 484 13.81 -29.00 12.65
N VAL A 485 12.83 -28.87 11.75
CA VAL A 485 12.07 -27.61 11.56
C VAL A 485 11.32 -27.23 12.83
N GLN A 486 10.71 -28.20 13.53
CA GLN A 486 10.01 -27.96 14.80
C GLN A 486 10.97 -27.50 15.90
N LEU A 487 12.17 -28.09 16.00
CA LEU A 487 13.17 -27.68 16.97
C LEU A 487 13.71 -26.28 16.65
N GLU A 488 13.97 -25.98 15.38
CA GLU A 488 14.36 -24.63 14.92
C GLU A 488 13.27 -23.60 15.25
N CYS A 489 12.00 -23.95 15.04
CA CYS A 489 10.86 -23.10 15.41
C CYS A 489 10.80 -22.85 16.93
N PHE A 490 11.08 -23.86 17.75
CA PHE A 490 11.19 -23.68 19.20
C PHE A 490 12.37 -22.76 19.57
N CYS A 491 13.51 -22.88 18.90
CA CYS A 491 14.64 -21.97 19.08
C CYS A 491 14.26 -20.53 18.73
N ASN A 492 13.63 -20.31 17.59
CA ASN A 492 13.13 -19.00 17.16
C ASN A 492 12.11 -18.42 18.15
N LEU A 493 11.19 -19.26 18.65
CA LEU A 493 10.25 -18.89 19.68
C LEU A 493 10.97 -18.45 20.96
N SER A 494 11.94 -19.24 21.42
CA SER A 494 12.69 -18.96 22.65
C SER A 494 13.53 -17.69 22.57
N ALA A 495 14.10 -17.41 21.39
CA ALA A 495 14.84 -16.19 21.09
C ALA A 495 13.92 -14.96 21.03
N GLY A 496 12.67 -15.14 20.59
CA GLY A 496 11.65 -14.10 20.50
C GLY A 496 10.98 -13.74 21.83
N ILE A 497 11.26 -14.44 22.94
CA ILE A 497 10.63 -14.14 24.23
C ILE A 497 11.20 -12.83 24.81
N GLU A 498 10.36 -11.81 24.85
CA GLU A 498 10.69 -10.49 25.37
C GLU A 498 11.19 -10.49 26.83
N ARG A 499 11.89 -9.42 27.20
CA ARG A 499 12.45 -9.20 28.55
C ARG A 499 11.51 -8.35 29.41
N ASN A 500 10.23 -8.70 29.45
CA ASN A 500 9.20 -8.06 30.26
C ASN A 500 8.53 -9.09 31.19
N ASP A 501 7.64 -8.63 32.06
CA ASP A 501 6.93 -9.48 33.02
C ASP A 501 6.16 -10.63 32.33
N ASN A 502 5.65 -10.37 31.13
CA ASN A 502 4.93 -11.38 30.34
C ASN A 502 5.88 -12.46 29.81
N GLY A 503 7.02 -12.06 29.21
CA GLY A 503 8.05 -13.00 28.80
C GLY A 503 8.64 -13.79 29.97
N ASN A 504 8.72 -13.19 31.16
CA ASN A 504 9.15 -13.86 32.38
C ASN A 504 8.15 -14.95 32.82
N ARG A 505 6.83 -14.76 32.62
CA ARG A 505 5.84 -15.82 32.90
C ARG A 505 6.06 -17.05 32.04
N LEU A 506 6.25 -16.88 30.73
CA LEU A 506 6.53 -17.99 29.82
C LEU A 506 7.86 -18.68 30.18
N LYS A 507 8.91 -17.91 30.50
CA LYS A 507 10.21 -18.43 30.97
C LYS A 507 10.07 -19.25 32.26
N ASN A 508 9.32 -18.75 33.24
CA ASN A 508 9.05 -19.45 34.49
C ASN A 508 8.31 -20.77 34.25
N LEU A 509 7.37 -20.80 33.31
CA LEU A 509 6.66 -22.00 32.89
C LEU A 509 7.59 -23.04 32.24
N LEU A 510 8.48 -22.61 31.34
CA LEU A 510 9.49 -23.48 30.75
C LEU A 510 10.44 -24.09 31.79
N VAL A 511 10.80 -23.31 32.83
CA VAL A 511 11.61 -23.79 33.96
C VAL A 511 10.81 -24.77 34.81
N ALA A 512 9.56 -24.45 35.17
CA ALA A 512 8.69 -25.30 35.98
C ALA A 512 8.40 -26.66 35.31
N ARG A 513 8.30 -26.68 33.98
CA ARG A 513 8.14 -27.90 33.17
C ARG A 513 9.43 -28.69 32.97
N GLY A 514 10.56 -28.22 33.52
CA GLY A 514 11.83 -28.92 33.51
C GLY A 514 12.56 -28.91 32.17
N ILE A 515 12.13 -28.11 31.19
CA ILE A 515 12.73 -28.06 29.85
C ILE A 515 14.16 -27.55 29.93
N VAL A 516 14.38 -26.46 30.69
CA VAL A 516 15.72 -25.90 30.91
C VAL A 516 16.63 -26.91 31.63
N GLN A 517 16.09 -27.63 32.62
CA GLN A 517 16.85 -28.65 33.34
C GLN A 517 17.23 -29.83 32.44
N ALA A 518 16.33 -30.26 31.54
CA ALA A 518 16.61 -31.30 30.56
C ALA A 518 17.72 -30.87 29.58
N ALA A 519 17.67 -29.62 29.09
CA ALA A 519 18.69 -29.07 28.19
C ALA A 519 20.07 -29.01 28.86
N ILE A 520 20.14 -28.52 30.11
CA ILE A 520 21.40 -28.48 30.87
C ILE A 520 21.96 -29.89 31.09
N ARG A 521 21.12 -30.85 31.48
CA ARG A 521 21.56 -32.25 31.68
C ARG A 521 22.08 -32.87 30.39
N TYR A 522 21.42 -32.60 29.27
CA TYR A 522 21.87 -33.07 27.96
C TYR A 522 23.23 -32.48 27.61
N LEU A 523 23.41 -31.16 27.74
CA LEU A 523 24.69 -30.50 27.49
C LEU A 523 25.80 -31.04 28.40
N LEU A 524 25.54 -31.33 29.67
CA LEU A 524 26.55 -31.89 30.58
C LEU A 524 27.05 -33.28 30.15
N VAL A 525 26.24 -34.06 29.44
CA VAL A 525 26.60 -35.42 29.00
C VAL A 525 27.24 -35.43 27.61
N TYR A 526 26.77 -34.57 26.70
CA TYR A 526 27.11 -34.63 25.28
C TYR A 526 27.92 -33.43 24.76
N SER A 527 28.21 -32.42 25.58
CA SER A 527 29.05 -31.30 25.14
C SER A 527 30.47 -31.79 24.82
N PRO A 528 31.04 -31.39 23.66
CA PRO A 528 32.44 -31.68 23.37
C PRO A 528 33.32 -31.03 24.44
N PRO A 529 34.42 -31.69 24.87
CA PRO A 529 35.33 -31.11 25.85
C PRO A 529 35.85 -29.77 25.32
N ALA A 530 35.84 -28.75 26.17
CA ALA A 530 36.32 -27.42 25.81
C ALA A 530 37.77 -27.52 25.31
N LYS A 531 38.06 -26.89 24.16
CA LYS A 531 39.41 -26.81 23.58
C LYS A 531 40.36 -26.01 24.45
#